data_AF-A0A7X4CS82-F1
#
_entry.id   AF-A0A7X4CS82-F1
#
_cell.length_a   1.000
_cell.length_b   1.000
_cell.length_c   1.000
_cell.angle_alpha   90.00
_cell.angle_beta   90.00
_cell.angle_gamma   90.00
#
_symmetry.space_group_name_H-M   'P 1'
#
loop_
_entity.id
_entity.type
_entity.pdbx_description
1 polymer ?
#
loop_
_entity_poly.entity_id
_entity_poly.type
_entity_poly.pdbx_seq_one_letter_code
_entity_poly.pdbx_strand_id
1 'polypeptide(L)' 'LKWVRPAALRDYPMPPADIPLIPVLRDWL' A
#
# COMPACT_ATOMS: atom_id res chain seq x y z
N LEU A 1 15.05 1.53 2.00
CA LEU A 1 13.69 2.10 1.93
C LEU A 1 13.25 2.10 0.48
N LYS A 2 12.01 1.70 0.17
CA LYS A 2 11.49 1.63 -1.20
C LYS A 2 10.24 2.51 -1.30
N TRP A 3 10.32 3.57 -2.09
CA TRP A 3 9.20 4.46 -2.36
C TRP A 3 8.34 3.88 -3.48
N VAL A 4 7.06 3.62 -3.19
CA VAL A 4 6.12 2.96 -4.10
C VAL A 4 4.98 3.92 -4.38
N ARG A 5 4.54 4.01 -5.63
CA ARG A 5 3.35 4.79 -6.00
C ARG A 5 2.11 4.19 -5.33
N PRO A 6 1.15 4.98 -4.82
CA PRO A 6 -0.02 4.45 -4.10
C PRO A 6 -0.82 3.39 -4.88
N ALA A 7 -0.96 3.58 -6.20
CA ALA A 7 -1.65 2.64 -7.09
C ALA A 7 -0.98 1.25 -7.16
N ALA A 8 0.34 1.20 -6.99
CA ALA A 8 1.16 -0.01 -7.09
C ALA A 8 1.33 -0.73 -5.74
N LEU A 9 0.82 -0.20 -4.62
CA LEU A 9 0.96 -0.81 -3.29
C LEU A 9 0.43 -2.26 -3.22
N ARG A 10 -0.55 -2.62 -4.04
CA ARG A 10 -1.12 -3.98 -4.11
C ARG A 10 -0.22 -5.01 -4.77
N ASP A 11 0.76 -4.57 -5.57
CA ASP A 11 1.66 -5.46 -6.31
C ASP A 11 2.87 -5.88 -5.46
N TYR A 12 2.93 -5.39 -4.22
CA TYR A 12 4.01 -5.66 -3.29
C TYR A 12 3.58 -6.71 -2.27
N PRO A 13 4.46 -7.69 -1.96
CA PRO A 13 4.18 -8.64 -0.90
C PRO A 13 4.06 -7.88 0.43
N MET A 14 2.87 -7.92 1.01
CA MET A 14 2.55 -7.26 2.28
C MET A 14 2.04 -8.28 3.30
N PRO A 15 2.37 -8.11 4.60
CA PRO A 15 1.70 -8.81 5.69
C PRO A 15 0.17 -8.64 5.63
N PRO A 16 -0.60 -9.66 6.07
CA PRO A 16 -2.06 -9.61 6.03
C PRO A 16 -2.66 -8.44 6.85
N ALA A 17 -1.94 -7.94 7.85
CA ALA A 17 -2.34 -6.78 8.64
C ALA A 17 -2.27 -5.45 7.86
N ASP A 18 -1.43 -5.37 6.82
CA ASP A 18 -1.17 -4.13 6.08
C ASP A 18 -2.08 -3.99 4.85
N ILE A 19 -2.59 -5.11 4.32
CA ILE A 19 -3.55 -5.15 3.21
C ILE A 19 -4.75 -4.20 3.42
N PRO A 20 -5.44 -4.19 4.58
CA PRO A 20 -6.57 -3.28 4.80
C PRO A 20 -6.16 -1.79 4.89
N LEU A 21 -4.87 -1.48 5.07
CA LEU A 21 -4.39 -0.10 5.13
C LEU A 21 -4.11 0.51 3.74
N ILE A 22 -3.94 -0.33 2.71
CA ILE A 22 -3.72 0.11 1.32
C ILE A 22 -4.74 1.15 0.84
N PRO A 23 -6.07 0.98 1.00
CA PRO A 23 -7.03 2.00 0.58
C PRO A 23 -6.87 3.32 1.34
N VAL A 24 -6.66 3.29 2.65
CA VAL A 24 -6.43 4.50 3.46
C VAL A 24 -5.21 5.28 2.95
N LEU A 25 -4.12 4.58 2.64
CA LEU A 25 -2.90 5.19 2.11
C LEU A 25 -3.06 5.74 0.69
N ARG A 26 -3.94 5.17 -0.13
CA ARG A 26 -4.25 5.70 -1.47
C ARG A 26 -5.10 6.95 -1.41
N ASP A 27 -5.99 7.05 -0.43
CA ASP A 27 -6.89 8.19 -0.31
C ASP A 27 -6.18 9.44 0.27
N TRP A 28 -5.07 9.25 0.98
CA TRP A 28 -4.29 10.33 1.59
C TRP A 28 -3.21 10.94 0.69
N LEU A 29 -2.78 10.24 -0.37
CA LEU A 29 -1.68 10.61 -1.27
C LEU A 29 -2.19 11.07 -2.64
#